data_AF-A0A356BWR7-F1
#
_entry.id   AF-A0A356BWR7-F1
#
_cell.length_a   1.000
_cell.length_b   1.000
_cell.length_c   1.000
_cell.angle_alpha   90.00
_cell.angle_beta   90.00
_cell.angle_gamma   90.00
#
_symmetry.space_group_name_H-M   'P 1'
#
loop_
_entity.id
_entity.type
_entity.pdbx_description
1 polymer ?
#
loop_
_entity_poly.entity_id
_entity_poly.type
_entity_poly.pdbx_seq_one_letter_code
_entity_poly.pdbx_strand_id
1 'polypeptide(L)'
;SILGARTKDLLILQEEVKSLSDEVILVTDDGSYGIKGLVTDPLRERLQKGETYDLAIAIGPARMMQAACNVTKEYDLPTLVSLNSIMIDGTGMCGGCRVTINGETKFTCVDGPDFDGHAVNFDELVVRQGYYRDEEEYSHKCQSFGGEQV
;
A
#
# COMPACT_ATOMS: atom_id res chain seq x y z
N SER A 1 -8.97 -4.13 -12.22
CA SER A 1 -7.75 -4.10 -11.38
C SER A 1 -6.72 -3.14 -11.95
N ILE A 2 -6.03 -2.38 -11.09
CA ILE A 2 -4.95 -1.46 -11.49
C ILE A 2 -3.66 -1.98 -10.84
N LEU A 3 -2.66 -2.36 -11.64
CA LEU A 3 -1.33 -2.74 -11.15
C LEU A 3 -0.33 -1.62 -11.46
N GLY A 4 0.46 -1.24 -10.46
CA GLY A 4 1.51 -0.25 -10.60
C GLY A 4 2.87 -0.79 -10.21
N ALA A 5 3.90 -0.37 -10.94
CA ALA A 5 5.29 -0.53 -10.51
C ALA A 5 6.12 0.69 -10.94
N ARG A 6 7.35 0.82 -10.42
CA ARG A 6 8.21 1.94 -10.82
C ARG A 6 8.69 1.83 -12.27
N THR A 7 8.97 0.60 -12.70
CA THR A 7 9.49 0.26 -14.03
C THR A 7 8.86 -1.05 -14.50
N LYS A 8 8.97 -1.33 -15.80
CA LYS A 8 8.46 -2.56 -16.44
C LYS A 8 8.94 -3.83 -15.77
N ASP A 9 10.22 -3.90 -15.41
CA ASP A 9 10.83 -5.11 -14.85
C ASP A 9 10.31 -5.47 -13.45
N LEU A 10 9.66 -4.51 -12.77
CA LEU A 10 9.03 -4.70 -11.48
C LEU A 10 7.54 -5.07 -11.59
N LEU A 11 6.94 -5.05 -12.79
CA LEU A 11 5.56 -5.50 -13.00
C LEU A 11 5.51 -7.03 -13.06
N ILE A 12 5.15 -7.63 -11.93
CA ILE A 12 5.01 -9.09 -11.76
C ILE A 12 3.54 -9.50 -11.69
N LEU A 13 3.29 -10.81 -11.80
CA LEU A 13 1.97 -11.44 -11.64
C LEU A 13 0.86 -10.90 -12.58
N GLN A 14 1.25 -10.37 -13.73
CA GLN A 14 0.32 -9.72 -14.66
C GLN A 14 -0.70 -10.70 -15.22
N GLU A 15 -0.25 -11.91 -15.58
CA GLU A 15 -1.10 -12.92 -16.21
C GLU A 15 -2.07 -13.53 -15.20
N GLU A 16 -1.60 -13.75 -13.97
CA GLU A 16 -2.40 -14.22 -12.85
C GLU A 16 -3.53 -13.23 -12.53
N VAL A 17 -3.22 -11.93 -12.42
CA VAL A 17 -4.25 -10.92 -12.15
C VAL A 17 -5.20 -10.76 -13.33
N LYS A 18 -4.72 -10.82 -14.58
CA LYS A 18 -5.56 -10.82 -15.78
C LYS A 18 -6.52 -12.01 -15.81
N SER A 19 -6.09 -13.18 -15.33
CA SER A 19 -6.95 -14.37 -15.30
C SER A 19 -8.10 -14.27 -14.28
N LEU A 20 -7.99 -13.36 -13.30
CA LEU A 20 -8.93 -13.18 -12.20
C LEU A 20 -9.72 -11.87 -12.28
N SER A 21 -9.44 -11.00 -13.25
CA SER A 21 -10.04 -9.67 -13.38
C SER A 21 -10.69 -9.51 -14.75
N ASP A 22 -11.88 -8.91 -14.82
CA ASP A 22 -12.51 -8.55 -16.09
C ASP A 22 -11.69 -7.52 -16.88
N GLU A 23 -11.02 -6.61 -16.15
CA GLU A 23 -10.15 -5.60 -16.73
C GLU A 23 -8.87 -5.41 -15.91
N VAL A 24 -7.74 -5.22 -16.60
CA VAL A 24 -6.45 -4.92 -15.98
C VAL A 24 -5.81 -3.71 -16.63
N ILE A 25 -5.53 -2.70 -15.80
CA ILE A 25 -4.80 -1.49 -16.18
C ILE A 25 -3.40 -1.59 -15.60
N LEU A 26 -2.38 -1.49 -16.46
CA LEU A 26 -0.97 -1.53 -16.07
C LEU A 26 -0.40 -0.13 -16.08
N VAL A 27 0.30 0.23 -15.00
CA VAL A 27 0.87 1.56 -14.78
C VAL A 27 2.35 1.44 -14.42
N THR A 28 3.18 2.29 -15.02
CA THR A 28 4.58 2.46 -14.61
C THR A 28 4.90 3.92 -14.34
N ASP A 29 5.65 4.19 -13.27
CA ASP A 29 6.03 5.56 -12.90
C ASP A 29 6.85 6.24 -14.04
N ASP A 30 7.74 5.47 -14.67
CA ASP A 30 8.61 5.95 -15.75
C ASP A 30 7.97 5.88 -17.16
N GLY A 31 6.88 5.15 -17.32
CA GLY A 31 6.22 4.91 -18.61
C GLY A 31 6.87 3.83 -19.47
N SER A 32 7.74 3.00 -18.89
CA SER A 32 8.41 1.91 -19.60
C SER A 32 7.45 0.81 -20.06
N TYR A 33 6.26 0.69 -19.45
CA TYR A 33 5.21 -0.24 -19.88
C TYR A 33 3.81 0.20 -19.40
N GLY A 34 2.79 0.01 -20.23
CA GLY A 34 1.42 0.44 -19.91
C GLY A 34 1.28 1.98 -19.88
N ILE A 35 0.47 2.48 -18.94
CA ILE A 35 0.24 3.92 -18.75
C ILE A 35 1.39 4.50 -17.92
N LYS A 36 1.92 5.65 -18.34
CA LYS A 36 2.86 6.40 -17.52
C LYS A 36 2.13 7.16 -16.41
N GLY A 37 2.50 6.97 -15.16
CA GLY A 37 1.94 7.73 -14.03
C GLY A 37 1.87 6.92 -12.74
N LEU A 38 1.01 7.35 -11.83
CA LEU A 38 0.71 6.63 -10.59
C LEU A 38 -0.59 5.84 -10.75
N VAL A 39 -0.77 4.80 -9.94
CA VAL A 39 -2.01 3.99 -9.93
C VAL A 39 -3.29 4.79 -9.67
N THR A 40 -3.16 5.95 -9.03
CA THR A 40 -4.26 6.89 -8.77
C THR A 40 -4.75 7.61 -10.02
N ASP A 41 -3.94 7.69 -11.07
CA ASP A 41 -4.26 8.45 -12.28
C ASP A 41 -5.37 7.76 -13.09
N PRO A 42 -5.25 6.47 -13.48
CA PRO A 42 -6.37 5.78 -14.13
C PRO A 42 -7.57 5.60 -13.20
N LEU A 43 -7.37 5.44 -11.88
CA LEU A 43 -8.48 5.41 -10.93
C LEU A 43 -9.30 6.70 -11.00
N ARG A 44 -8.63 7.86 -10.92
CA ARG A 44 -9.29 9.17 -11.01
C ARG A 44 -9.97 9.35 -12.37
N GLU A 45 -9.28 9.02 -13.47
CA GLU A 45 -9.82 9.15 -14.82
C GLU A 45 -11.14 8.38 -14.99
N ARG A 46 -11.20 7.15 -14.45
CA ARG A 46 -12.37 6.28 -14.53
C ARG A 46 -13.56 6.84 -13.74
N LEU A 47 -13.31 7.29 -12.51
CA LEU A 47 -14.33 7.94 -11.69
C LEU A 47 -14.83 9.25 -12.32
N GLN A 48 -13.93 10.05 -12.93
CA GLN A 48 -14.29 11.28 -13.65
C GLN A 48 -15.16 11.02 -14.89
N LYS A 49 -14.97 9.89 -15.56
CA LYS A 49 -15.80 9.46 -16.70
C LYS A 49 -17.20 8.99 -16.29
N GLY A 50 -17.48 8.94 -14.98
CA GLY A 50 -18.76 8.50 -14.45
C GLY A 50 -18.87 6.97 -14.32
N GLU A 51 -17.76 6.25 -14.38
CA GLU A 51 -17.77 4.84 -14.04
C GLU A 51 -18.02 4.66 -12.54
N THR A 52 -18.92 3.75 -12.20
CA THR A 52 -19.33 3.48 -10.82
C THR A 52 -18.72 2.17 -10.33
N TYR A 53 -18.27 2.19 -9.08
CA TYR A 53 -17.73 1.03 -8.39
C TYR A 53 -18.37 0.95 -7.01
N ASP A 54 -18.58 -0.26 -6.48
CA ASP A 54 -19.16 -0.44 -5.14
C ASP A 54 -18.09 -0.36 -4.03
N LEU A 55 -16.85 -0.72 -4.36
CA LEU A 55 -15.73 -0.82 -3.43
C LEU A 55 -14.39 -0.69 -4.14
N ALA A 56 -13.49 0.11 -3.56
CA ALA A 56 -12.06 0.08 -3.87
C ALA A 56 -11.29 -0.70 -2.79
N ILE A 57 -10.31 -1.49 -3.22
CA ILE A 57 -9.36 -2.15 -2.32
C ILE A 57 -7.97 -1.70 -2.73
N ALA A 58 -7.26 -1.01 -1.84
CA ALA A 58 -5.92 -0.47 -2.11
C ALA A 58 -4.88 -1.16 -1.22
N ILE A 59 -3.90 -1.78 -1.86
CA ILE A 59 -2.82 -2.53 -1.20
C ILE A 59 -1.50 -2.07 -1.81
N GLY A 60 -0.58 -1.57 -0.97
CA GLY A 60 0.70 -1.07 -1.43
C GLY A 60 1.42 -0.23 -0.37
N PRO A 61 2.38 0.62 -0.77
CA PRO A 61 3.02 1.55 0.15
C PRO A 61 2.00 2.45 0.85
N ALA A 62 2.24 2.81 2.12
CA ALA A 62 1.30 3.62 2.92
C ALA A 62 0.87 4.92 2.22
N ARG A 63 1.81 5.61 1.55
CA ARG A 63 1.49 6.84 0.79
C ARG A 63 0.70 6.58 -0.49
N MET A 64 0.87 5.42 -1.13
CA MET A 64 0.05 5.02 -2.28
C MET A 64 -1.38 4.70 -1.83
N MET A 65 -1.54 3.96 -0.73
CA MET A 65 -2.86 3.71 -0.13
C MET A 65 -3.56 5.00 0.29
N GLN A 66 -2.84 5.94 0.93
CA GLN A 66 -3.36 7.26 1.28
C GLN A 66 -3.81 8.04 0.03
N ALA A 67 -3.02 8.04 -1.04
CA ALA A 67 -3.35 8.74 -2.28
C ALA A 67 -4.61 8.14 -2.94
N ALA A 68 -4.76 6.81 -2.94
CA ALA A 68 -5.97 6.15 -3.41
C ALA A 68 -7.20 6.50 -2.55
N CYS A 69 -7.05 6.53 -1.22
CA CYS A 69 -8.11 6.97 -0.30
C CYS A 69 -8.53 8.42 -0.55
N ASN A 70 -7.58 9.32 -0.84
CA ASN A 70 -7.90 10.71 -1.15
C ASN A 70 -8.73 10.81 -2.44
N VAL A 71 -8.34 10.09 -3.49
CA VAL A 71 -9.12 10.07 -4.75
C VAL A 71 -10.51 9.53 -4.50
N THR A 72 -10.64 8.34 -3.91
CA THR A 72 -11.94 7.67 -3.70
C THR A 72 -12.87 8.47 -2.80
N LYS A 73 -12.34 9.20 -1.82
CA LYS A 73 -13.12 10.09 -0.95
C LYS A 73 -13.76 11.26 -1.69
N GLU A 74 -13.16 11.76 -2.78
CA GLU A 74 -13.75 12.80 -3.63
C GLU A 74 -15.02 12.32 -4.35
N TYR A 75 -15.20 11.00 -4.49
CA TYR A 75 -16.30 10.36 -5.23
C TYR A 75 -17.19 9.49 -4.32
N ASP A 76 -17.09 9.63 -3.00
CA ASP A 76 -17.83 8.84 -2.00
C ASP A 76 -17.74 7.31 -2.24
N LEU A 77 -16.60 6.83 -2.77
CA LEU A 77 -16.36 5.41 -3.03
C LEU A 77 -15.80 4.72 -1.78
N PRO A 78 -16.52 3.75 -1.17
CA PRO A 78 -16.00 2.96 -0.05
C PRO A 78 -14.64 2.36 -0.40
N THR A 79 -13.68 2.46 0.53
CA THR A 79 -12.31 2.03 0.27
C THR A 79 -11.75 1.25 1.44
N LEU A 80 -11.33 0.01 1.20
CA LEU A 80 -10.56 -0.79 2.14
C LEU A 80 -9.07 -0.68 1.85
N VAL A 81 -8.27 -0.66 2.91
CA VAL A 81 -6.80 -0.68 2.84
C VAL A 81 -6.23 -1.77 3.73
N SER A 82 -5.27 -2.53 3.21
CA SER A 82 -4.52 -3.52 3.97
C SER A 82 -3.26 -2.87 4.52
N LEU A 83 -3.27 -2.48 5.81
CA LEU A 83 -2.18 -1.73 6.41
C LEU A 83 -0.93 -2.58 6.66
N ASN A 84 0.23 -2.01 6.35
CA ASN A 84 1.55 -2.63 6.51
C ASN A 84 2.34 -2.01 7.67
N SER A 85 1.80 -2.06 8.89
CA SER A 85 2.48 -1.55 10.09
C SER A 85 3.62 -2.48 10.55
N ILE A 86 4.48 -1.99 11.46
CA ILE A 86 5.53 -2.81 12.07
C ILE A 86 4.90 -3.93 12.91
N MET A 87 5.31 -5.18 12.69
CA MET A 87 4.84 -6.32 13.48
C MET A 87 6.00 -7.02 14.17
N ILE A 88 5.76 -7.53 15.39
CA ILE A 88 6.74 -8.30 16.17
C ILE A 88 6.14 -9.68 16.48
N ASP A 89 5.15 -9.75 17.36
CA ASP A 89 4.53 -11.02 17.78
C ASP A 89 3.44 -11.49 16.79
N GLY A 90 2.66 -10.55 16.23
CA GLY A 90 1.57 -10.87 15.30
C GLY A 90 0.34 -11.51 15.97
N THR A 91 0.25 -11.48 17.29
CA THR A 91 -0.81 -12.15 18.07
C THR A 91 -1.55 -11.23 19.04
N GLY A 92 -1.29 -9.92 18.97
CA GLY A 92 -1.95 -8.90 19.79
C GLY A 92 -1.30 -8.64 21.15
N MET A 93 -0.13 -9.21 21.44
CA MET A 93 0.49 -9.13 22.76
C MET A 93 1.36 -7.87 22.94
N CYS A 94 2.03 -7.37 21.89
CA CYS A 94 3.04 -6.31 22.05
C CYS A 94 2.57 -4.89 21.70
N GLY A 95 1.51 -4.74 20.89
CA GLY A 95 1.07 -3.43 20.40
C GLY A 95 2.04 -2.73 19.42
N GLY A 96 3.08 -3.43 18.94
CA GLY A 96 4.01 -2.93 17.92
C GLY A 96 3.31 -2.55 16.61
N CYS A 97 2.22 -3.25 16.29
CA CYS A 97 1.42 -3.04 15.09
C CYS A 97 0.26 -2.04 15.28
N ARG A 98 0.29 -1.24 16.35
CA ARG A 98 -0.78 -0.28 16.63
C ARG A 98 -0.90 0.77 15.52
N VAL A 99 -2.15 1.13 15.24
CA VAL A 99 -2.57 2.17 14.31
C VAL A 99 -3.75 2.93 14.92
N THR A 100 -3.95 4.18 14.53
CA THR A 100 -5.15 4.95 14.90
C THR A 100 -6.16 4.90 13.76
N ILE A 101 -7.35 4.36 14.06
CA ILE A 101 -8.51 4.25 13.17
C ILE A 101 -9.66 5.02 13.80
N ASN A 102 -10.14 6.07 13.13
CA ASN A 102 -11.20 6.96 13.64
C ASN A 102 -10.97 7.46 15.08
N GLY A 103 -9.72 7.78 15.42
CA GLY A 103 -9.33 8.24 16.76
C GLY A 103 -9.16 7.12 17.81
N GLU A 104 -9.47 5.87 17.47
CA GLU A 104 -9.26 4.71 18.34
C GLU A 104 -7.97 3.97 17.99
N THR A 105 -7.23 3.55 19.01
CA THR A 105 -6.09 2.65 18.81
C THR A 105 -6.57 1.24 18.50
N LYS A 106 -6.10 0.68 17.38
CA LYS A 106 -6.35 -0.71 16.93
C LYS A 106 -5.02 -1.40 16.65
N PHE A 107 -5.00 -2.73 16.73
CA PHE A 107 -3.82 -3.56 16.44
C PHE A 107 -4.01 -4.28 15.12
N THR A 108 -3.23 -3.92 14.10
CA THR A 108 -3.37 -4.50 12.74
C THR A 108 -3.32 -6.03 12.70
N CYS A 109 -2.56 -6.68 13.59
CA CYS A 109 -2.44 -8.14 13.59
C CYS A 109 -3.68 -8.91 14.11
N VAL A 110 -4.58 -8.26 14.86
CA VAL A 110 -5.77 -8.92 15.45
C VAL A 110 -7.08 -8.22 15.11
N ASP A 111 -7.05 -6.89 14.96
CA ASP A 111 -8.21 -6.08 14.58
C ASP A 111 -8.29 -5.84 13.07
N GLY A 112 -7.21 -6.13 12.32
CA GLY A 112 -7.07 -5.87 10.89
C GLY A 112 -6.60 -7.10 10.10
N PRO A 113 -5.68 -6.95 9.11
CA PRO A 113 -4.95 -5.74 8.72
C PRO A 113 -5.77 -4.78 7.83
N ASP A 114 -6.96 -5.22 7.39
CA ASP A 114 -7.87 -4.47 6.54
C ASP A 114 -8.74 -3.52 7.35
N PHE A 115 -8.72 -2.24 7.00
CA PHE A 115 -9.53 -1.20 7.63
C PHE A 115 -10.21 -0.32 6.59
N ASP A 116 -11.23 0.43 7.03
CA ASP A 116 -11.76 1.56 6.26
C ASP A 116 -10.64 2.59 6.05
N GLY A 117 -10.21 2.74 4.80
CA GLY A 117 -9.13 3.63 4.40
C GLY A 117 -9.41 5.10 4.67
N HIS A 118 -10.68 5.51 4.73
CA HIS A 118 -11.04 6.89 5.03
C HIS A 118 -10.93 7.22 6.52
N ALA A 119 -10.82 6.21 7.38
CA ALA A 119 -10.69 6.33 8.83
C ALA A 119 -9.23 6.23 9.35
N VAL A 120 -8.27 5.89 8.48
CA VAL A 120 -6.87 5.65 8.86
C VAL A 120 -6.09 6.95 9.09
N ASN A 121 -5.33 7.03 10.19
CA ASN A 121 -4.29 8.03 10.35
C ASN A 121 -2.99 7.63 9.63
N PHE A 122 -2.89 7.98 8.34
CA PHE A 122 -1.73 7.64 7.51
C PHE A 122 -0.43 8.38 7.92
N ASP A 123 -0.52 9.58 8.48
CA ASP A 123 0.67 10.33 8.88
C ASP A 123 1.34 9.68 10.09
N GLU A 124 0.55 9.22 11.07
CA GLU A 124 1.05 8.39 12.15
C GLU A 124 1.70 7.11 11.61
N LEU A 125 1.02 6.38 10.72
CA LEU A 125 1.52 5.12 10.17
C LEU A 125 2.89 5.30 9.50
N VAL A 126 3.05 6.34 8.68
CA VAL A 126 4.31 6.60 7.95
C VAL A 126 5.44 6.99 8.90
N VAL A 127 5.16 7.80 9.93
CA VAL A 127 6.15 8.12 10.97
C VAL A 127 6.60 6.85 11.69
N ARG A 128 5.65 5.97 12.04
CA ARG A 128 5.95 4.71 12.72
C ARG A 128 6.78 3.76 11.85
N GLN A 129 6.48 3.65 10.55
CA GLN A 129 7.25 2.83 9.61
C GLN A 129 8.72 3.28 9.50
N GLY A 130 9.01 4.57 9.68
CA GLY A 130 10.38 5.08 9.64
C GLY A 130 11.15 4.97 10.95
N TYR A 131 10.59 4.37 12.01
CA TYR A 131 11.17 4.42 13.35
C TYR A 131 12.52 3.72 13.47
N TYR A 132 12.70 2.57 12.82
CA TYR A 132 13.93 1.76 12.89
C TYR A 132 14.89 2.00 11.73
N ARG A 133 14.81 3.18 11.08
CA ARG A 133 15.60 3.44 9.87
C ARG A 133 17.11 3.33 10.12
N ASP A 134 17.59 3.81 11.26
CA ASP A 134 19.01 3.77 11.59
C ASP A 134 19.50 2.33 11.80
N GLU A 135 18.70 1.49 12.47
CA GLU A 135 18.97 0.07 12.67
C GLU A 135 18.87 -0.74 11.37
N GLU A 136 17.89 -0.43 10.51
CA GLU A 136 17.76 -1.00 9.17
C GLU A 136 19.01 -0.69 8.33
N GLU A 137 19.45 0.57 8.31
CA GLU A 137 20.67 0.98 7.61
C GLU A 137 21.92 0.29 8.16
N TYR A 138 22.05 0.19 9.48
CA TYR A 138 23.15 -0.51 10.11
C TYR A 138 23.16 -2.00 9.70
N SER A 139 22.00 -2.67 9.75
CA SER A 139 21.84 -4.06 9.35
C SER A 139 22.22 -4.29 7.88
N HIS A 140 21.77 -3.42 6.98
CA HIS A 140 22.14 -3.50 5.56
C HIS A 140 23.64 -3.33 5.32
N LYS A 141 24.29 -2.41 6.04
CA LYS A 141 25.75 -2.24 6.01
C LYS A 141 26.44 -3.50 6.55
N CYS A 142 25.99 -4.07 7.66
CA CYS A 142 26.56 -5.30 8.22
C CYS A 142 26.36 -6.53 7.33
N GLN A 143 25.23 -6.66 6.63
CA GLN A 143 25.00 -7.75 5.67
C GLN A 143 25.96 -7.69 4.47
N SER A 144 26.45 -6.49 4.10
CA SER A 144 27.51 -6.37 3.10
C SER A 144 28.89 -6.87 3.58
N PHE A 145 29.06 -7.14 4.87
CA PHE A 145 30.26 -7.78 5.45
C PHE A 145 30.08 -9.29 5.70
N GLY A 146 28.98 -9.90 5.23
CA GLY A 146 28.70 -11.33 5.35
C GLY A 146 29.25 -12.20 4.21
N GLY A 147 30.05 -11.65 3.30
CA GLY A 147 30.87 -12.38 2.36
C GLY A 147 32.34 -12.14 2.66
N GLU A 148 32.99 -13.08 3.34
CA GLU A 148 34.40 -13.08 3.77
C GLU A 148 34.81 -12.04 4.82
N GLN A 149 34.61 -12.42 6.09
CA GLN A 149 35.69 -12.28 7.08
C GLN A 149 36.11 -13.67 7.55
N VAL A 150 37.10 -14.23 6.86
CA VAL A 150 38.08 -15.20 7.39
C VAL A 150 39.46 -14.67 7.05
#